data_AF-A0A7R9UV22-F1
#
_entry.id   AF-A0A7R9UV22-F1
#
_cell.length_a   1.000
_cell.length_b   1.000
_cell.length_c   1.000
_cell.angle_alpha   90.00
_cell.angle_beta   90.00
_cell.angle_gamma   90.00
#
_symmetry.space_group_name_H-M   'P 1'
#
loop_
_entity.id
_entity.type
_entity.pdbx_description
1 polymer ?
#
loop_
_entity_poly.entity_id
_entity_poly.type
_entity_poly.pdbx_seq_one_letter_code
_entity_poly.pdbx_strand_id
1 'polypeptide(L)'
;LASTMAARFLRRLAVVTDADSAMAGAVAVRLANEGASLVLQHRGDAHAVERARALASHLVGGGCNALAIAADLRDPCTLGLLSRAISTLGPRVDALVHTATARVDTRSLDDGAALGCGALGDVRASLARESTSL
;
A
#
# COMPACT_ATOMS: atom_id res chain seq x y z
N LEU A 1 15.35 -28.60 3.81
CA LEU A 1 16.28 -27.57 4.31
C LEU A 1 15.46 -26.36 4.74
N ALA A 2 15.11 -26.28 6.02
CA ALA A 2 14.44 -25.10 6.55
C ALA A 2 15.46 -23.95 6.54
N SER A 3 15.29 -22.99 5.64
CA SER A 3 16.00 -21.71 5.75
C SER A 3 15.63 -21.15 7.11
N THR A 4 16.61 -21.05 8.02
CA THR A 4 16.45 -20.35 9.29
C THR A 4 16.08 -18.91 8.94
N MET A 5 14.78 -18.61 8.90
CA MET A 5 14.33 -17.27 8.55
C MET A 5 14.78 -16.34 9.65
N ALA A 6 15.70 -15.44 9.30
CA ALA A 6 16.21 -14.44 10.21
C ALA A 6 15.02 -13.58 10.70
N ALA A 7 14.84 -13.48 12.02
CA ALA A 7 13.78 -12.70 12.66
C ALA A 7 14.09 -11.18 12.62
N ARG A 8 14.40 -10.67 11.42
CA ARG A 8 14.88 -9.28 11.21
C ARG A 8 13.83 -8.24 11.54
N PHE A 9 12.55 -8.61 11.45
CA PHE A 9 11.42 -7.72 11.69
C PHE A 9 10.71 -8.01 13.02
N LEU A 10 11.31 -8.79 13.91
CA LEU A 10 10.78 -9.01 15.23
C LEU A 10 10.53 -7.65 15.93
N ARG A 11 9.28 -7.45 16.42
CA ARG A 11 8.83 -6.21 17.07
C ARG A 11 8.84 -4.97 16.16
N ARG A 12 8.88 -5.14 14.84
CA ARG A 12 8.77 -4.05 13.86
C ARG A 12 7.35 -3.94 13.33
N LEU A 13 6.89 -2.72 13.08
CA LEU A 13 5.63 -2.45 12.39
C LEU A 13 5.91 -2.12 10.92
N ALA A 14 5.29 -2.86 10.00
CA ALA A 14 5.34 -2.58 8.58
C ALA A 14 3.95 -2.28 8.01
N VAL A 15 3.88 -1.30 7.11
CA VAL A 15 2.67 -0.94 6.38
C VAL A 15 2.84 -1.40 4.93
N VAL A 16 1.86 -2.13 4.42
CA VAL A 16 1.83 -2.62 3.03
C VAL A 16 0.60 -2.04 2.35
N THR A 17 0.80 -1.32 1.25
CA THR A 17 -0.30 -0.76 0.44
C THR A 17 -0.75 -1.72 -0.65
N ASP A 18 -2.01 -1.61 -1.08
CA ASP A 18 -2.61 -2.48 -2.10
C ASP A 18 -2.47 -3.97 -1.74
N ALA A 19 -2.72 -4.27 -0.45
CA ALA A 19 -2.53 -5.57 0.17
C ALA A 19 -3.48 -6.65 -0.38
N ASP A 20 -4.47 -6.27 -1.17
CA ASP A 20 -5.33 -7.18 -1.92
C ASP A 20 -4.68 -7.71 -3.21
N SER A 21 -3.49 -7.23 -3.57
CA SER A 21 -2.70 -7.71 -4.71
C SER A 21 -1.79 -8.89 -4.36
N ALA A 22 -1.49 -9.73 -5.36
CA ALA A 22 -0.63 -10.91 -5.17
C ALA A 22 0.80 -10.56 -4.71
N MET A 23 1.37 -9.48 -5.26
CA MET A 23 2.72 -9.04 -4.91
C MET A 23 2.78 -8.55 -3.46
N ALA A 24 1.82 -7.70 -3.07
CA ALA A 24 1.72 -7.20 -1.70
C ALA A 24 1.46 -8.32 -0.71
N GLY A 25 0.60 -9.29 -1.06
CA GLY A 25 0.34 -10.48 -0.25
C GLY A 25 1.60 -11.31 0.00
N ALA A 26 2.42 -11.56 -1.03
CA ALA A 26 3.68 -12.31 -0.90
C ALA A 26 4.68 -11.59 0.02
N VAL A 27 4.81 -10.26 -0.12
CA VAL A 27 5.68 -9.45 0.75
C VAL A 27 5.17 -9.45 2.18
N ALA A 28 3.86 -9.31 2.40
CA ALA A 28 3.25 -9.36 3.73
C ALA A 28 3.52 -10.70 4.43
N VAL A 29 3.34 -11.83 3.73
CA VAL A 29 3.67 -13.16 4.26
C VAL A 29 5.15 -13.26 4.63
N ARG A 30 6.04 -12.76 3.77
CA ARG A 30 7.48 -12.78 4.07
C ARG A 30 7.82 -11.96 5.31
N LEU A 31 7.28 -10.74 5.43
CA LEU A 31 7.50 -9.88 6.60
C LEU A 31 6.93 -10.48 7.88
N ALA A 32 5.75 -11.10 7.82
CA ALA A 32 5.15 -11.80 8.95
C ALA A 32 6.04 -12.95 9.43
N ASN A 33 6.59 -13.75 8.50
CA ASN A 33 7.51 -14.82 8.84
C ASN A 33 8.84 -14.31 9.45
N GLU A 34 9.22 -13.04 9.23
CA GLU A 34 10.36 -12.39 9.90
C GLU A 34 9.99 -11.74 11.24
N GLY A 35 8.72 -11.86 11.68
CA GLY A 35 8.23 -11.40 12.98
C GLY A 35 7.60 -10.00 12.97
N ALA A 36 7.30 -9.43 11.80
CA ALA A 36 6.67 -8.12 11.69
C ALA A 36 5.22 -8.13 12.21
N SER A 37 4.79 -7.01 12.80
CA SER A 37 3.38 -6.63 12.86
C SER A 37 3.02 -5.86 11.58
N LEU A 38 1.80 -6.03 11.07
CA LEU A 38 1.43 -5.58 9.75
C LEU A 38 0.16 -4.72 9.74
N VAL A 39 0.22 -3.63 8.98
CA VAL A 39 -0.94 -2.90 8.49
C VAL A 39 -1.07 -3.16 7.00
N LEU A 40 -2.23 -3.66 6.59
CA LEU A 40 -2.54 -4.06 5.23
C LEU A 40 -3.57 -3.08 4.67
N GLN A 41 -3.09 -2.02 4.02
CA GLN A 41 -3.97 -1.07 3.36
C GLN A 41 -4.50 -1.67 2.06
N HIS A 42 -5.79 -1.52 1.82
CA HIS A 42 -6.45 -1.89 0.56
C HIS A 42 -7.50 -0.85 0.18
N ARG A 43 -8.04 -0.94 -1.03
CA ARG A 43 -9.15 -0.08 -1.49
C ARG A 43 -10.50 -0.56 -0.92
N GLY A 44 -11.48 0.34 -0.91
CA GLY A 44 -12.80 0.07 -0.34
C GLY A 44 -13.74 -0.79 -1.19
N ASP A 45 -13.33 -1.26 -2.37
CA ASP A 45 -14.18 -2.13 -3.18
C ASP A 45 -14.33 -3.53 -2.56
N ALA A 46 -15.48 -4.17 -2.78
CA ALA A 46 -15.85 -5.41 -2.10
C ALA A 46 -14.82 -6.54 -2.31
N HIS A 47 -14.23 -6.63 -3.51
CA HIS A 47 -13.24 -7.65 -3.81
C HIS A 47 -11.90 -7.39 -3.11
N ALA A 48 -11.45 -6.14 -3.07
CA ALA A 48 -10.25 -5.77 -2.31
C ALA A 48 -10.43 -6.01 -0.81
N VAL A 49 -11.60 -5.66 -0.26
CA VAL A 49 -11.95 -5.90 1.15
C VAL A 49 -11.86 -7.39 1.48
N GLU A 50 -12.46 -8.25 0.67
CA GLU A 50 -12.45 -9.69 0.91
C GLU A 50 -11.04 -10.27 0.87
N ARG A 51 -10.25 -9.95 -0.17
CA ARG A 51 -8.88 -10.44 -0.31
C ARG A 51 -7.97 -9.97 0.83
N ALA A 52 -8.03 -8.69 1.20
CA ALA A 52 -7.21 -8.15 2.27
C ALA A 52 -7.60 -8.73 3.65
N ARG A 53 -8.89 -8.97 3.90
CA ARG A 53 -9.36 -9.65 5.12
C ARG A 53 -8.92 -11.11 5.17
N ALA A 54 -9.03 -11.83 4.05
CA ALA A 54 -8.55 -13.21 3.96
C ALA A 54 -7.04 -13.30 4.25
N LEU A 55 -6.25 -12.37 3.69
CA LEU A 55 -4.83 -12.26 3.98
C LEU A 55 -4.56 -11.96 5.45
N ALA A 56 -5.24 -10.97 6.04
CA ALA A 56 -5.08 -10.64 7.46
C ALA A 56 -5.41 -11.82 8.36
N SER A 57 -6.55 -12.51 8.12
CA SER A 57 -6.96 -13.70 8.86
C SER A 57 -5.96 -14.83 8.75
N HIS A 58 -5.40 -15.07 7.56
CA HIS A 58 -4.35 -16.06 7.34
C HIS A 58 -3.09 -15.76 8.17
N LEU A 59 -2.64 -14.51 8.16
CA LEU A 59 -1.46 -14.07 8.90
C LEU A 59 -1.68 -14.15 10.43
N VAL A 60 -2.87 -13.75 10.89
CA VAL A 60 -3.27 -13.89 12.31
C VAL A 60 -3.33 -15.36 12.73
N GLY A 61 -3.86 -16.24 11.88
CA GLY A 61 -3.83 -17.69 12.10
C GLY A 61 -2.41 -18.27 12.19
N GLY A 62 -1.43 -17.61 11.56
CA GLY A 62 0.00 -17.91 11.67
C GLY A 62 0.72 -17.26 12.85
N GLY A 63 0.01 -16.56 13.74
CA GLY A 63 0.58 -15.89 14.92
C GLY A 63 1.13 -14.48 14.67
N CYS A 64 0.92 -13.91 13.48
CA CYS A 64 1.27 -12.53 13.18
C CYS A 64 0.19 -11.55 13.69
N ASN A 65 0.60 -10.38 14.17
CA ASN A 65 -0.33 -9.29 14.45
C ASN A 65 -0.57 -8.50 13.15
N ALA A 66 -1.70 -8.72 12.47
CA ALA A 66 -2.03 -8.09 11.20
C ALA A 66 -3.41 -7.42 11.21
N LEU A 67 -3.50 -6.21 10.65
CA LEU A 67 -4.74 -5.43 10.54
C LEU A 67 -4.98 -4.98 9.09
N ALA A 68 -6.12 -5.36 8.52
CA ALA A 68 -6.58 -4.85 7.22
C ALA A 68 -7.33 -3.53 7.37
N ILE A 69 -7.01 -2.54 6.54
CA ILE A 69 -7.60 -1.20 6.58
C ILE A 69 -8.00 -0.77 5.18
N ALA A 70 -9.28 -0.44 5.01
CA ALA A 70 -9.76 0.23 3.81
C ALA A 70 -9.38 1.70 3.84
N ALA A 71 -8.55 2.13 2.89
CA ALA A 71 -8.23 3.55 2.69
C ALA A 71 -7.92 3.80 1.21
N ASP A 72 -8.45 4.89 0.65
CA ASP A 72 -8.03 5.40 -0.65
C ASP A 72 -6.86 6.36 -0.44
N LEU A 73 -5.68 5.98 -0.92
CA LEU A 73 -4.47 6.79 -0.76
C LEU A 73 -4.54 8.15 -1.50
N ARG A 74 -5.57 8.37 -2.34
CA ARG A 74 -5.84 9.64 -3.02
C ARG A 74 -6.75 10.56 -2.20
N ASP A 75 -7.44 10.02 -1.19
CA ASP A 75 -8.36 10.77 -0.34
C ASP A 75 -7.71 11.07 1.02
N PRO A 76 -7.40 12.36 1.31
CA PRO A 76 -6.84 12.79 2.59
C PRO A 76 -7.67 12.35 3.81
N CYS A 77 -9.00 12.24 3.67
CA CYS A 77 -9.88 11.84 4.77
C CYS A 77 -9.60 10.39 5.19
N THR A 78 -9.51 9.48 4.22
CA THR A 78 -9.24 8.06 4.52
C THR A 78 -7.78 7.83 4.92
N LEU A 79 -6.84 8.66 4.47
CA LEU A 79 -5.46 8.67 4.98
C LEU A 79 -5.38 9.03 6.46
N GLY A 80 -6.23 9.95 6.93
CA GLY A 80 -6.35 10.26 8.36
C GLY A 80 -6.78 9.05 9.19
N LEU A 81 -7.72 8.25 8.67
CA LEU A 81 -8.15 6.99 9.31
C LEU A 81 -7.02 5.95 9.34
N LEU A 82 -6.30 5.80 8.21
CA LEU A 82 -5.15 4.91 8.11
C LEU A 82 -4.06 5.29 9.12
N SER A 83 -3.71 6.59 9.20
CA SER A 83 -2.72 7.11 10.15
C SER A 83 -3.12 6.83 11.61
N ARG A 84 -4.39 7.05 11.95
CA ARG A 84 -4.90 6.78 13.30
C ARG A 84 -4.81 5.30 13.66
N ALA A 85 -5.17 4.41 12.74
CA ALA A 85 -5.11 2.97 12.95
C ALA A 85 -3.67 2.40 12.94
N ILE A 86 -2.75 2.99 12.18
CA ILE A 86 -1.31 2.69 12.32
C ILE A 86 -0.84 3.04 13.75
N SER A 87 -1.27 4.20 14.25
CA SER A 87 -0.88 4.70 15.57
C SER A 87 -1.40 3.83 16.73
N THR A 88 -2.46 3.02 16.52
CA THR A 88 -2.93 2.07 17.55
C THR A 88 -2.06 0.83 17.65
N LEU A 89 -1.34 0.47 16.58
CA LEU A 89 -0.45 -0.70 16.55
C LEU A 89 0.97 -0.38 17.02
N GLY A 90 1.41 0.86 16.88
CA GLY A 90 2.69 1.30 17.41
C GLY A 90 3.00 2.77 17.13
N PRO A 91 3.96 3.33 17.89
CA PRO A 91 4.36 4.73 17.75
C PRO A 91 5.23 5.00 16.51
N ARG A 92 5.70 3.96 15.82
CA ARG A 92 6.63 4.07 14.69
C ARG A 92 6.28 3.05 13.60
N VAL A 93 6.35 3.47 12.35
CA VAL A 93 6.42 2.59 11.18
C VAL A 93 7.88 2.34 10.86
N ASP A 94 8.31 1.08 10.90
CA ASP A 94 9.68 0.66 10.60
C ASP A 94 9.90 0.40 9.10
N ALA A 95 8.85 0.00 8.39
CA ALA A 95 8.88 -0.25 6.96
C ALA A 95 7.58 0.19 6.28
N LEU A 96 7.69 0.83 5.13
CA LEU A 96 6.57 1.10 4.22
C LEU A 96 6.84 0.38 2.90
N VAL A 97 5.96 -0.54 2.54
CA VAL A 97 5.96 -1.21 1.24
C VAL A 97 4.87 -0.57 0.40
N HIS A 98 5.29 0.32 -0.49
CA HIS A 98 4.38 0.97 -1.43
C HIS A 98 4.31 0.15 -2.74
N THR A 99 3.22 -0.59 -2.88
CA THR A 99 2.90 -1.40 -4.06
C THR A 99 1.68 -0.85 -4.82
N ALA A 100 1.00 0.16 -4.27
CA ALA A 100 -0.21 0.69 -4.87
C ALA A 100 0.09 1.31 -6.24
N THR A 101 -0.60 0.82 -7.27
CA THR A 101 -0.47 1.32 -8.64
C THR A 101 -1.84 1.54 -9.25
N ALA A 102 -1.94 2.53 -10.13
CA ALA A 102 -3.11 2.73 -10.99
C ALA A 102 -2.76 2.25 -12.40
N ARG A 103 -3.60 1.41 -12.98
CA ARG A 103 -3.52 1.12 -14.42
C ARG A 103 -4.29 2.21 -15.16
N VAL A 104 -3.58 2.92 -16.03
CA VAL A 104 -4.19 3.84 -16.98
C VAL A 104 -4.37 3.04 -18.28
N ASP A 105 -5.61 2.74 -18.63
CA ASP A 105 -5.91 2.09 -19.91
C ASP A 105 -5.76 3.12 -21.04
N THR A 106 -4.67 3.01 -21.80
CA THR A 106 -4.37 3.93 -22.90
C THR A 106 -5.34 3.81 -24.08
N ARG A 107 -6.25 2.83 -24.08
CA ARG A 107 -7.33 2.69 -25.09
C ARG A 107 -8.50 3.67 -24.88
N SER A 108 -8.59 4.28 -23.69
CA SER A 108 -9.55 5.36 -23.42
C SER A 108 -9.02 6.73 -23.83
N LEU A 109 -7.78 6.83 -24.33
CA LEU A 109 -7.19 8.08 -24.82
C LEU A 109 -7.52 8.38 -26.28
N ASP A 110 -8.23 7.46 -26.97
CA ASP A 110 -8.62 7.63 -28.37
C ASP A 110 -9.92 8.43 -28.56
N ASP A 111 -10.64 8.80 -27.48
CA ASP A 111 -11.84 9.64 -27.53
C ASP A 111 -11.53 11.16 -27.39
N GLY A 112 -10.27 11.56 -27.50
CA GLY A 112 -9.87 12.96 -27.44
C GLY A 112 -8.62 13.23 -28.27
N ALA A 113 -8.82 13.82 -29.45
CA ALA A 113 -7.77 14.31 -30.33
C ALA A 113 -6.65 15.08 -29.58
N ALA A 114 -5.41 14.80 -29.99
CA ALA A 114 -4.18 15.56 -29.72
C ALA A 114 -3.55 15.45 -28.32
N LEU A 115 -2.76 14.40 -28.11
CA LEU A 115 -1.55 14.47 -27.27
C LEU A 115 -0.34 14.00 -28.08
N GLY A 116 -0.01 14.76 -29.12
CA GLY A 116 1.33 14.71 -29.71
C GLY A 116 2.35 15.28 -28.72
N CYS A 117 3.47 14.59 -28.51
CA CYS A 117 4.74 15.08 -27.92
C CYS A 117 4.68 16.07 -26.71
N GLY A 118 3.58 16.11 -25.96
CA GLY A 118 3.33 17.11 -24.91
C GLY A 118 3.26 16.54 -23.49
N ALA A 119 3.17 15.22 -23.33
CA ALA A 119 2.99 14.59 -22.00
C ALA A 119 4.22 14.67 -21.07
N LEU A 120 5.37 15.14 -21.57
CA LEU A 120 6.53 15.53 -20.75
C LEU A 120 6.48 17.01 -20.32
N GLY A 121 5.58 17.81 -20.88
CA GLY A 121 5.36 19.21 -20.51
C GLY A 121 4.55 19.37 -19.22
N ASP A 122 3.51 18.56 -19.03
CA ASP A 122 2.59 18.72 -17.91
C ASP A 122 3.18 18.29 -16.56
N VAL A 123 4.06 17.28 -16.55
CA VAL A 123 4.79 16.90 -15.33
C VAL A 123 5.77 18.00 -14.91
N ARG A 124 6.42 18.69 -15.87
CA ARG A 124 7.29 19.85 -15.57
C ARG A 124 6.48 21.06 -15.11
N ALA A 125 5.28 21.28 -15.64
CA ALA A 125 4.41 22.38 -15.19
C ALA A 125 3.88 22.15 -13.76
N SER A 126 3.57 20.90 -13.40
CA SER A 126 3.15 20.56 -12.03
C SER A 126 4.31 20.73 -11.02
N LEU A 127 5.52 20.30 -11.38
CA LEU A 127 6.72 20.46 -10.52
C LEU A 127 7.21 21.92 -10.43
N ALA A 128 6.97 22.74 -11.47
CA ALA A 128 7.30 24.17 -11.45
C ALA A 128 6.35 24.99 -10.56
N ARG A 129 5.08 24.60 -10.43
CA ARG A 129 4.11 25.27 -9.55
C ARG A 129 4.38 25.02 -8.06
N GLU A 130 4.95 23.86 -7.72
CA GLU A 130 5.37 23.57 -6.33
C GLU A 130 6.68 24.28 -5.93
N SER A 131 7.50 24.71 -6.90
CA SER A 131 8.76 25.43 -6.63
C SER A 131 8.61 26.95 -6.48
N THR A 132 7.40 27.50 -6.67
CA THR A 132 7.13 28.96 -6.54
C THR A 132 6.32 29.29 -5.27
N SER A 133 6.11 28.33 -4.37
CA SER A 133 5.45 28.53 -3.08
C SER A 133 6.40 28.30 -1.88
N LEU A 134 7.66 28.70 -2.04
CA LEU A 134 8.63 28.92 -0.97
C LEU A 134 9.23 30.33 -1.11
#